data_AF-A0A1Y5U209-F1
#
_entry.id   AF-A0A1Y5U209-F1
#
_cell.length_a   1.000
_cell.length_b   1.000
_cell.length_c   1.000
_cell.angle_alpha   90.00
_cell.angle_beta   90.00
_cell.angle_gamma   90.00
#
_symmetry.space_group_name_H-M   'P 1'
#
loop_
_entity.id
_entity.type
_entity.pdbx_description
1 polymer ?
#
loop_
_entity_poly.entity_id
_entity_poly.type
_entity_poly.pdbx_seq_one_letter_code
_entity_poly.pdbx_strand_id
1 'polypeptide(L)'
;MSASPISVVKNLWGGELPEFESLDAVNELIGVLVNGLWNSLTRHQKRSDPFRLVRPTVTPTRDGLAQLALIRRQELDGFVEGLFSGAEELDLPTKASAALDTLGEVCAMIAGVHEVAIDPRKPAELSDIATTMKHLRELTRITEIEINRVVLDCTRARRQMIGSASNSGPTRH
;
A
#
# COMPACT_ATOMS: atom_id res chain seq x y z
N MET A 1 -7.53 19.33 2.87
CA MET A 1 -8.78 18.54 2.99
C MET A 1 -8.42 17.12 3.41
N SER A 2 -9.09 16.56 4.42
CA SER A 2 -8.97 15.12 4.73
C SER A 2 -9.81 14.32 3.73
N ALA A 3 -9.24 13.28 3.12
CA ALA A 3 -9.99 12.38 2.24
C ALA A 3 -11.21 11.81 2.98
N SER A 4 -12.36 11.80 2.33
CA SER A 4 -13.57 11.20 2.90
C SER A 4 -13.45 9.68 2.84
N PRO A 5 -13.54 8.93 3.95
CA PRO A 5 -13.45 7.47 3.92
C PRO A 5 -14.46 6.86 2.95
N ILE A 6 -15.65 7.45 2.86
CA ILE A 6 -16.72 6.96 1.97
C ILE A 6 -16.40 7.17 0.49
N SER A 7 -15.64 8.21 0.13
CA SER A 7 -15.25 8.42 -1.28
C SER A 7 -14.20 7.40 -1.70
N VAL A 8 -13.28 7.03 -0.82
CA VAL A 8 -12.31 5.96 -1.08
C VAL A 8 -13.03 4.61 -1.23
N VAL A 9 -14.02 4.33 -0.37
CA VAL A 9 -14.81 3.10 -0.47
C VAL A 9 -15.60 3.03 -1.78
N LYS A 10 -16.21 4.14 -2.23
CA LYS A 10 -16.90 4.20 -3.52
C LYS A 10 -16.00 3.88 -4.71
N ASN A 11 -14.75 4.32 -4.66
CA ASN A 11 -13.80 4.07 -5.74
C ASN A 11 -13.48 2.58 -5.91
N LEU A 12 -13.68 1.74 -4.88
CA LEU A 12 -13.58 0.28 -5.01
C LEU A 12 -14.63 -0.31 -5.97
N TRP A 13 -15.73 0.42 -6.22
CA TRP A 13 -16.80 0.05 -7.16
C TRP A 13 -16.92 1.03 -8.35
N GLY A 14 -15.82 1.69 -8.73
CA GLY A 14 -15.84 2.58 -9.90
C GLY A 14 -16.54 3.92 -9.65
N GLY A 15 -16.71 4.32 -8.39
CA GLY A 15 -17.20 5.65 -7.99
C GLY A 15 -18.63 5.66 -7.43
N GLU A 16 -19.37 4.57 -7.59
CA GLU A 16 -20.71 4.38 -7.02
C GLU A 16 -20.77 3.08 -6.24
N LEU A 17 -21.48 3.07 -5.10
CA LEU A 17 -21.67 1.84 -4.35
C LEU A 17 -22.66 0.93 -5.09
N PRO A 18 -22.54 -0.40 -4.96
CA PRO A 18 -23.53 -1.32 -5.53
C PRO A 18 -24.92 -1.08 -4.91
N GLU A 19 -25.96 -1.57 -5.57
CA GLU A 19 -27.29 -1.63 -4.96
C GLU A 19 -27.28 -2.57 -3.75
N PHE A 20 -27.93 -2.15 -2.67
CA PHE A 20 -28.07 -2.94 -1.45
C PHE A 20 -29.53 -3.34 -1.26
N GLU A 21 -29.75 -4.58 -0.80
CA GLU A 21 -31.08 -5.11 -0.54
C GLU A 21 -31.78 -4.42 0.65
N SER A 22 -31.02 -3.78 1.54
CA SER A 22 -31.55 -3.09 2.72
C SER A 22 -30.57 -2.05 3.27
N LEU A 23 -31.07 -1.17 4.14
CA LEU A 23 -30.23 -0.26 4.92
C LEU A 23 -29.30 -1.01 5.90
N ASP A 24 -29.70 -2.21 6.35
CA ASP A 24 -28.87 -3.04 7.22
C ASP A 24 -27.62 -3.54 6.47
N ALA A 25 -27.77 -3.96 5.21
CA ALA A 25 -26.64 -4.36 4.36
C ALA A 25 -25.67 -3.19 4.10
N VAL A 26 -26.18 -1.96 3.95
CA VAL A 26 -25.36 -0.75 3.86
C VAL A 26 -24.58 -0.53 5.16
N ASN A 27 -25.26 -0.61 6.31
CA ASN A 27 -24.66 -0.38 7.62
C ASN A 27 -23.58 -1.42 7.94
N GLU A 28 -23.79 -2.68 7.56
CA GLU A 28 -22.79 -3.73 7.68
C GLU A 28 -21.54 -3.42 6.87
N LEU A 29 -21.70 -3.07 5.59
CA LEU A 29 -20.57 -2.72 4.72
C LEU A 29 -19.80 -1.51 5.26
N ILE A 30 -20.50 -0.44 5.67
CA ILE A 30 -19.86 0.75 6.26
C ILE A 30 -19.16 0.39 7.57
N GLY A 31 -19.78 -0.45 8.40
CA GLY A 31 -19.17 -0.96 9.64
C GLY A 31 -17.86 -1.68 9.38
N VAL A 32 -17.82 -2.59 8.40
CA VAL A 32 -16.61 -3.34 8.04
C VAL A 32 -15.55 -2.43 7.42
N LEU A 33 -15.90 -1.60 6.45
CA LEU A 33 -14.94 -0.84 5.66
C LEU A 33 -14.47 0.45 6.35
N VAL A 34 -15.38 1.23 6.93
CA VAL A 34 -15.01 2.50 7.58
C VAL A 34 -14.56 2.25 9.01
N ASN A 35 -15.36 1.52 9.80
CA ASN A 35 -15.00 1.31 11.21
C ASN A 35 -13.92 0.24 11.40
N GLY A 36 -13.90 -0.80 10.56
CA GLY A 36 -12.88 -1.85 10.58
C GLY A 36 -11.63 -1.45 9.81
N LEU A 37 -11.69 -1.51 8.48
CA LEU A 37 -10.52 -1.39 7.61
C LEU A 37 -9.87 0.00 7.64
N TRP A 38 -10.65 1.06 7.40
CA TRP A 38 -10.11 2.42 7.33
C TRP A 38 -9.47 2.85 8.66
N ASN A 39 -10.18 2.69 9.78
CA ASN A 39 -9.61 2.99 11.09
C ASN A 39 -8.36 2.17 11.37
N SER A 40 -8.33 0.90 10.97
CA SER A 40 -7.13 0.07 11.08
C SER A 40 -5.95 0.65 10.30
N LEU A 41 -6.17 1.05 9.05
CA LEU A 41 -5.15 1.66 8.20
C LEU A 41 -4.66 3.01 8.76
N THR A 42 -5.55 3.81 9.39
CA THR A 42 -5.13 5.09 9.99
C THR A 42 -4.14 4.94 11.14
N ARG A 43 -4.10 3.78 11.81
CA ARG A 43 -3.13 3.54 12.90
C ARG A 43 -1.70 3.63 12.40
N HIS A 44 -1.45 3.26 11.14
CA HIS A 44 -0.13 3.31 10.52
C HIS A 44 0.42 4.71 10.27
N GLN A 45 -0.39 5.75 10.48
CA GLN A 45 0.08 7.13 10.53
C GLN A 45 0.86 7.45 11.82
N LYS A 46 0.88 6.53 12.80
CA LYS A 46 1.66 6.63 14.03
C LYS A 46 2.95 5.83 13.90
N ARG A 47 4.06 6.42 14.34
CA ARG A 47 5.38 5.74 14.38
C ARG A 47 5.39 4.45 15.20
N SER A 48 4.49 4.32 16.18
CA SER A 48 4.40 3.16 17.07
C SER A 48 3.70 1.96 16.45
N ASP A 49 2.99 2.12 15.33
CA ASP A 49 2.21 1.05 14.69
C ASP A 49 2.56 0.98 13.19
N PRO A 50 3.76 0.50 12.83
CA PRO A 50 4.19 0.45 11.44
C PRO A 50 3.31 -0.48 10.60
N PHE A 51 3.01 -0.06 9.38
CA PHE A 51 2.38 -0.87 8.34
C PHE A 51 3.13 -2.18 8.14
N ARG A 52 2.37 -3.26 7.95
CA ARG A 52 2.85 -4.60 7.66
C ARG A 52 2.10 -5.16 6.47
N LEU A 53 2.83 -5.80 5.58
CA LEU A 53 2.23 -6.55 4.47
C LEU A 53 1.58 -7.83 5.01
N VAL A 54 0.69 -8.41 4.22
CA VAL A 54 0.05 -9.69 4.58
C VAL A 54 1.14 -10.75 4.76
N ARG A 55 0.91 -11.73 5.63
CA ARG A 55 1.85 -12.83 5.87
C ARG A 55 1.27 -14.14 5.32
N PRO A 56 1.24 -14.34 3.99
CA PRO A 56 0.70 -15.55 3.41
C PRO A 56 1.57 -16.77 3.78
N THR A 57 0.93 -17.91 3.99
CA THR A 57 1.62 -19.19 4.10
C THR A 57 1.87 -19.73 2.69
N VAL A 58 3.13 -19.77 2.27
CA VAL A 58 3.56 -20.29 0.96
C VAL A 58 4.57 -21.42 1.14
N THR A 59 4.37 -22.49 0.38
CA THR A 59 5.27 -23.65 0.36
C THR A 59 6.55 -23.31 -0.41
N PRO A 60 7.74 -23.76 0.02
CA PRO A 60 9.02 -23.54 -0.68
C PRO A 60 9.15 -24.31 -1.99
N THR A 61 8.29 -23.98 -2.95
CA THR A 61 8.21 -24.55 -4.28
C THR A 61 8.28 -23.43 -5.31
N ARG A 62 8.47 -23.79 -6.58
CA ARG A 62 8.41 -22.84 -7.69
C ARG A 62 7.09 -22.06 -7.71
N ASP A 63 5.98 -22.78 -7.56
CA ASP A 63 4.64 -22.19 -7.55
C ASP A 63 4.43 -21.29 -6.32
N GLY A 64 4.91 -21.71 -5.15
CA GLY A 64 4.86 -20.88 -3.94
C GLY A 64 5.71 -19.61 -4.03
N LEU A 65 6.87 -19.68 -4.70
CA LEU A 65 7.69 -18.50 -4.99
C LEU A 65 6.97 -17.55 -5.95
N ALA A 66 6.39 -18.07 -7.04
CA ALA A 66 5.59 -17.27 -7.97
C ALA A 66 4.41 -16.61 -7.25
N GLN A 67 3.66 -17.38 -6.45
CA GLN A 67 2.53 -16.87 -5.67
C GLN A 67 2.95 -15.75 -4.71
N LEU A 68 4.05 -15.93 -3.97
CA LEU A 68 4.53 -14.90 -3.06
C LEU A 68 4.92 -13.63 -3.80
N ALA A 69 5.64 -13.76 -4.91
CA ALA A 69 6.06 -12.62 -5.72
C ALA A 69 4.86 -11.86 -6.29
N LEU A 70 3.84 -12.58 -6.77
CA LEU A 70 2.60 -11.98 -7.27
C LEU A 70 1.87 -11.18 -6.18
N ILE A 71 1.70 -11.76 -4.99
CA ILE A 71 1.05 -11.09 -3.86
C ILE A 71 1.78 -9.80 -3.50
N ARG A 72 3.12 -9.86 -3.36
CA ARG A 72 3.92 -8.66 -3.03
C ARG A 72 3.80 -7.58 -4.10
N ARG A 73 3.81 -7.97 -5.39
CA ARG A 73 3.63 -7.03 -6.49
C ARG A 73 2.26 -6.33 -6.41
N GLN A 74 1.19 -7.10 -6.22
CA GLN A 74 -0.17 -6.55 -6.11
C GLN A 74 -0.35 -5.61 -4.92
N GLU A 75 0.28 -5.91 -3.77
CA GLU A 75 0.23 -5.01 -2.62
C GLU A 75 0.97 -3.70 -2.87
N LEU A 76 2.12 -3.76 -3.57
CA LEU A 76 2.88 -2.57 -3.97
C LEU A 76 2.12 -1.74 -5.00
N ASP A 77 1.59 -2.38 -6.03
CA ASP A 77 0.78 -1.74 -7.07
C ASP A 77 -0.42 -1.03 -6.43
N GLY A 78 -1.17 -1.73 -5.55
CA GLY A 78 -2.30 -1.15 -4.84
C GLY A 78 -1.92 -0.02 -3.89
N PHE A 79 -0.74 -0.08 -3.25
CA PHE A 79 -0.24 1.02 -2.44
C PHE A 79 0.05 2.27 -3.29
N VAL A 80 0.75 2.11 -4.42
CA VAL A 80 1.08 3.23 -5.32
C VAL A 80 -0.19 3.81 -5.95
N GLU A 81 -1.08 2.96 -6.46
CA GLU A 81 -2.37 3.40 -7.00
C GLU A 81 -3.18 4.16 -5.95
N GLY A 82 -3.25 3.65 -4.72
CA GLY A 82 -3.93 4.31 -3.62
C GLY A 82 -3.29 5.64 -3.20
N LEU A 83 -1.97 5.78 -3.34
CA LEU A 83 -1.26 7.03 -3.02
C LEU A 83 -1.57 8.13 -4.03
N PHE A 84 -1.58 7.81 -5.33
CA PHE A 84 -1.87 8.77 -6.39
C PHE A 84 -3.38 9.01 -6.54
N SER A 85 -4.22 8.02 -6.24
CA SER A 85 -5.68 8.10 -6.29
C SER A 85 -6.21 8.69 -7.62
N GLY A 86 -5.57 8.31 -8.73
CA GLY A 86 -5.91 8.76 -10.08
C GLY A 86 -5.27 10.09 -10.51
N ALA A 87 -4.47 10.74 -9.67
CA ALA A 87 -3.64 11.88 -10.08
C ALA A 87 -2.46 11.41 -10.95
N GLU A 88 -2.13 12.16 -12.00
CA GLU A 88 -0.94 11.91 -12.83
C GLU A 88 0.36 12.31 -12.12
N GLU A 89 0.30 13.37 -11.30
CA GLU A 89 1.43 13.89 -10.54
C GLU A 89 1.00 14.21 -9.11
N LEU A 90 1.93 14.03 -8.16
CA LEU A 90 1.71 14.30 -6.75
C LEU A 90 2.93 15.00 -6.15
N ASP A 91 2.71 16.18 -5.58
CA ASP A 91 3.72 16.89 -4.81
C ASP A 91 4.01 16.14 -3.50
N LEU A 92 5.12 15.41 -3.50
CA LEU A 92 5.56 14.61 -2.36
C LEU A 92 6.71 15.28 -1.62
N PRO A 93 6.74 15.20 -0.27
CA PRO A 93 7.92 15.64 0.45
C PRO A 93 9.11 14.74 0.08
N THR A 94 10.32 15.30 0.13
CA THR A 94 11.53 14.67 -0.43
C THR A 94 11.78 13.25 0.09
N LYS A 95 11.49 12.95 1.37
CA LYS A 95 11.73 11.59 1.89
C LYS A 95 10.66 10.59 1.46
N ALA A 96 9.44 11.03 1.18
CA ALA A 96 8.41 10.20 0.56
C ALA A 96 8.77 9.92 -0.91
N SER A 97 9.24 10.93 -1.65
CA SER A 97 9.70 10.74 -3.04
C SER A 97 10.83 9.72 -3.13
N ALA A 98 11.89 9.88 -2.33
CA ALA A 98 13.02 8.94 -2.32
C ALA A 98 12.62 7.52 -1.91
N ALA A 99 11.65 7.39 -1.01
CA ALA A 99 11.10 6.09 -0.62
C ALA A 99 10.31 5.44 -1.76
N LEU A 100 9.57 6.21 -2.55
CA LEU A 100 8.89 5.71 -3.75
C LEU A 100 9.87 5.23 -4.82
N ASP A 101 11.00 5.91 -5.02
CA ASP A 101 12.04 5.45 -5.94
C ASP A 101 12.54 4.05 -5.54
N THR A 102 12.82 3.86 -4.24
CA THR A 102 13.22 2.55 -3.70
C THR A 102 12.10 1.51 -3.86
N LEU A 103 10.85 1.88 -3.63
CA LEU A 103 9.71 0.98 -3.85
C LEU A 103 9.59 0.57 -5.32
N GLY A 104 9.86 1.47 -6.27
CA GLY A 104 9.89 1.18 -7.69
C GLY A 104 10.96 0.14 -8.06
N GLU A 105 12.17 0.28 -7.51
CA GLU A 105 13.23 -0.72 -7.68
C GLU A 105 12.83 -2.09 -7.11
N VAL A 106 12.23 -2.10 -5.91
CA VAL A 106 11.74 -3.32 -5.29
C VAL A 106 10.63 -3.97 -6.12
N CYS A 107 9.68 -3.19 -6.65
CA CYS A 107 8.66 -3.67 -7.58
C CYS A 107 9.28 -4.37 -8.79
N ALA A 108 10.28 -3.75 -9.42
CA ALA A 108 10.96 -4.31 -10.58
C ALA A 108 11.65 -5.64 -10.25
N MET A 109 12.33 -5.73 -9.11
CA MET A 109 12.96 -6.98 -8.66
C MET A 109 11.93 -8.09 -8.41
N ILE A 110 10.82 -7.77 -7.74
CA ILE A 110 9.75 -8.73 -7.45
C ILE A 110 9.07 -9.20 -8.73
N ALA A 111 8.82 -8.30 -9.68
CA ALA A 111 8.29 -8.64 -10.99
C ALA A 111 9.22 -9.60 -11.75
N GLY A 112 10.53 -9.35 -11.75
CA GLY A 112 11.51 -10.25 -12.37
C GLY A 112 11.52 -11.64 -11.72
N VAL A 113 11.40 -11.72 -10.39
CA VAL A 113 11.27 -13.01 -9.68
C VAL A 113 10.02 -13.76 -10.13
N HIS A 114 8.88 -13.06 -10.19
CA HIS A 114 7.62 -13.65 -10.65
C HIS A 114 7.74 -14.20 -12.08
N GLU A 115 8.24 -13.39 -13.02
CA GLU A 115 8.42 -13.77 -14.43
C GLU A 115 9.31 -15.00 -14.59
N VAL A 116 10.42 -15.07 -13.85
CA VAL A 116 11.29 -16.25 -13.88
C VAL A 116 10.59 -17.46 -13.28
N ALA A 117 9.89 -17.29 -12.16
CA ALA A 117 9.23 -18.39 -11.46
C ALA A 117 8.09 -19.02 -12.28
N ILE A 118 7.36 -18.25 -13.10
CA ILE A 118 6.28 -18.81 -13.93
C ILE A 118 6.75 -19.43 -15.25
N ASP A 119 7.99 -19.15 -15.69
CA ASP A 119 8.49 -19.65 -16.99
C ASP A 119 9.03 -21.09 -16.87
N PRO A 120 8.33 -22.11 -17.41
CA PRO A 120 8.77 -23.51 -17.28
C PRO A 120 10.10 -23.80 -17.99
N ARG A 121 10.58 -22.91 -18.88
CA ARG A 121 11.85 -23.05 -19.60
C ARG A 121 13.06 -22.62 -18.78
N LYS A 122 12.85 -22.04 -17.60
CA LYS A 122 13.91 -21.62 -16.66
C LYS A 122 13.99 -22.62 -15.49
N PRO A 123 14.70 -23.76 -15.63
CA PRO A 123 14.84 -24.70 -14.52
C PRO A 123 15.57 -24.04 -13.35
N ALA A 124 15.22 -24.45 -12.12
CA ALA A 124 15.85 -23.97 -10.90
C ALA A 124 15.91 -25.11 -9.90
N GLU A 125 17.04 -25.24 -9.21
CA GLU A 125 17.19 -26.20 -8.13
C GLU A 125 16.38 -25.76 -6.91
N LEU A 126 15.97 -26.72 -6.06
CA LEU A 126 15.23 -26.40 -4.84
C LEU A 126 16.02 -25.47 -3.90
N SER A 127 17.35 -25.54 -3.90
CA SER A 127 18.23 -24.63 -3.15
C SER A 127 18.16 -23.19 -3.66
N ASP A 128 18.05 -23.01 -4.98
CA ASP A 128 17.96 -21.69 -5.59
C ASP A 128 16.60 -21.07 -5.29
N ILE A 129 15.52 -21.87 -5.39
CA ILE A 129 14.17 -21.45 -5.00
C ILE A 129 14.14 -21.02 -3.53
N ALA A 130 14.72 -21.82 -2.63
CA ALA A 130 14.78 -21.51 -1.21
C ALA A 130 15.58 -20.21 -0.93
N THR A 131 16.65 -19.97 -1.68
CA THR A 131 17.47 -18.76 -1.59
C THR A 131 16.70 -17.54 -2.07
N THR A 132 16.07 -17.61 -3.24
CA THR A 132 15.25 -16.52 -3.78
C THR A 132 14.06 -16.20 -2.87
N MET A 133 13.45 -17.19 -2.22
CA MET A 133 12.44 -16.93 -1.20
C MET A 133 12.96 -16.17 0.02
N LYS A 134 14.23 -16.36 0.43
CA LYS A 134 14.83 -15.55 1.50
C LYS A 134 15.00 -14.10 1.03
N HIS A 135 15.53 -13.89 -0.17
CA HIS A 135 15.65 -12.54 -0.76
C HIS A 135 14.28 -11.86 -0.85
N LEU A 136 13.23 -12.57 -1.25
CA LEU A 136 11.88 -12.00 -1.34
C LEU A 136 11.33 -11.58 0.05
N ARG A 137 11.69 -12.28 1.12
CA ARG A 137 11.38 -11.87 2.51
C ARG A 137 12.17 -10.62 2.93
N GLU A 138 13.42 -10.49 2.48
CA GLU A 138 14.22 -9.29 2.71
C GLU A 138 13.63 -8.08 1.96
N LEU A 139 13.28 -8.25 0.68
CA LEU A 139 12.57 -7.25 -0.11
C LEU A 139 11.25 -6.85 0.55
N THR A 140 10.48 -7.82 1.08
CA THR A 140 9.25 -7.54 1.85
C THR A 140 9.52 -6.61 3.03
N ARG A 141 10.62 -6.84 3.77
CA ARG A 141 11.00 -5.98 4.90
C ARG A 141 11.37 -4.58 4.45
N ILE A 142 12.08 -4.44 3.32
CA ILE A 142 12.41 -3.13 2.73
C ILE A 142 11.12 -2.42 2.32
N THR A 143 10.20 -3.11 1.64
CA THR A 143 8.89 -2.56 1.27
C THR A 143 8.13 -2.03 2.48
N GLU A 144 8.03 -2.81 3.57
CA GLU A 144 7.34 -2.34 4.79
C GLU A 144 7.99 -1.07 5.35
N ILE A 145 9.31 -0.98 5.37
CA ILE A 145 10.03 0.19 5.87
C ILE A 145 9.74 1.42 5.00
N GLU A 146 9.80 1.28 3.68
CA GLU A 146 9.62 2.40 2.75
C GLU A 146 8.15 2.84 2.66
N ILE A 147 7.18 1.91 2.68
CA ILE A 147 5.74 2.26 2.82
C ILE A 147 5.52 3.09 4.08
N ASN A 148 6.09 2.64 5.21
CA ASN A 148 5.99 3.40 6.46
C ASN A 148 6.61 4.79 6.35
N ARG A 149 7.73 4.91 5.65
CA ARG A 149 8.40 6.19 5.43
C ARG A 149 7.52 7.15 4.61
N VAL A 150 6.94 6.68 3.51
CA VAL A 150 5.97 7.45 2.70
C VAL A 150 4.79 7.90 3.56
N VAL A 151 4.14 6.97 4.26
CA VAL A 151 2.95 7.26 5.09
C VAL A 151 3.24 8.32 6.15
N LEU A 152 4.36 8.19 6.87
CA LEU A 152 4.72 9.09 7.96
C LEU A 152 5.12 10.48 7.46
N ASP A 153 5.86 10.56 6.35
CA ASP A 153 6.34 11.84 5.82
C ASP A 153 5.19 12.65 5.20
N CYS A 154 4.33 11.99 4.42
CA CYS A 154 3.09 12.60 3.90
C CYS A 154 2.14 13.03 5.04
N THR A 155 2.01 12.21 6.09
CA THR A 155 1.21 12.57 7.27
C THR A 155 1.77 13.81 7.97
N ARG A 156 3.10 13.91 8.11
CA ARG A 156 3.75 15.06 8.73
C ARG A 156 3.54 16.33 7.90
N ALA A 157 3.78 16.26 6.59
CA ALA A 157 3.59 17.40 5.68
C ALA A 157 2.14 17.92 5.74
N ARG A 158 1.16 17.00 5.71
CA ARG A 158 -0.26 17.36 5.85
C ARG A 158 -0.56 18.08 7.16
N ARG A 159 0.00 17.62 8.30
CA ARG A 159 -0.18 18.28 9.60
C ARG A 159 0.46 19.68 9.64
N GLN A 160 1.63 19.85 9.03
CA GLN A 160 2.31 21.14 8.95
C GLN A 160 1.50 22.15 8.14
N MET A 161 0.96 21.75 6.98
CA MET A 161 0.11 22.62 6.15
C MET A 161 -1.17 23.06 6.87
N ILE A 162 -1.80 22.16 7.62
CA ILE A 162 -3.00 22.51 8.42
C ILE A 162 -2.63 23.49 9.53
N GLY A 163 -1.52 23.27 10.23
CA GLY A 163 -1.04 24.16 11.28
C GLY A 163 -0.63 25.55 10.77
N SER A 164 -0.04 25.66 9.58
CA SER A 164 0.27 26.95 8.97
C SER A 164 -0.99 27.69 8.51
N ALA A 165 -1.97 26.99 7.95
CA ALA A 165 -3.25 27.59 7.55
C ALA A 165 -4.06 28.13 8.74
N SER A 166 -3.99 27.49 9.92
CA SER A 166 -4.62 28.00 11.14
C SER A 166 -3.92 29.23 11.74
N ASN A 167 -2.63 29.44 11.45
CA ASN A 167 -1.87 30.60 11.95
C ASN A 167 -2.05 31.85 11.07
N SER A 168 -2.64 31.72 9.88
CA SER A 168 -3.05 32.83 9.02
C SER A 168 -4.47 33.30 9.39
N GLY A 169 -4.67 33.72 10.64
CA GLY A 169 -5.92 34.37 11.06
C GLY A 169 -6.23 35.63 10.23
N PRO A 170 -7.49 36.08 10.15
CA PRO A 170 -7.88 37.15 9.24
C PRO A 170 -7.11 38.42 9.59
N THR A 171 -6.34 38.94 8.64
CA THR A 171 -5.80 40.29 8.69
C THR A 171 -7.00 41.23 8.82
N ARG A 172 -7.23 41.76 10.03
CA ARG A 172 -8.18 42.85 10.24
C ARG A 172 -7.62 44.07 9.51
N HIS A 173 -8.23 44.40 8.37
CA HIS A 173 -8.13 45.71 7.74
C HIS A 173 -9.07 46.68 8.43
#